data_AF-A0A3C1M0J1-F1
#
_entry.id   AF-A0A3C1M0J1-F1
#
_cell.length_a   1.000
_cell.length_b   1.000
_cell.length_c   1.000
_cell.angle_alpha   90.00
_cell.angle_beta   90.00
_cell.angle_gamma   90.00
#
_symmetry.space_group_name_H-M   'P 1'
#
loop_
_entity.id
_entity.type
_entity.pdbx_description
1 polymer ?
#
loop_
_entity_poly.entity_id
_entity_poly.type
_entity_poly.pdbx_seq_one_letter_code
_entity_poly.pdbx_strand_id
1 'polypeptide(L)' 'GVRAHIQHLKAYATTAPLVQPLVNPRFQFVSRGVAPLVGQLAGRWAVDPLYGDKILALVRRLYESAGLF' A
#
# COMPACT_ATOMS: atom_id res chain seq x y z
N GLY A 1 -10.37 -10.23 2.29
CA GLY A 1 -9.71 -11.04 1.24
C GLY A 1 -8.55 -10.29 0.61
N VAL A 2 -7.61 -10.98 -0.04
CA VAL A 2 -6.38 -10.40 -0.64
C VAL A 2 -6.68 -9.32 -1.67
N ARG A 3 -7.63 -9.58 -2.60
CA ARG A 3 -8.02 -8.61 -3.63
C ARG A 3 -8.49 -7.27 -3.06
N ALA A 4 -9.24 -7.29 -1.96
CA ALA A 4 -9.72 -6.07 -1.31
C ALA A 4 -8.55 -5.20 -0.82
N HIS A 5 -7.51 -5.81 -0.24
CA HIS A 5 -6.31 -5.10 0.21
C HIS A 5 -5.56 -4.48 -0.98
N ILE A 6 -5.35 -5.24 -2.06
CA ILE A 6 -4.70 -4.74 -3.27
C ILE A 6 -5.48 -3.56 -3.87
N GLN A 7 -6.80 -3.64 -3.93
CA GLN A 7 -7.64 -2.55 -4.43
C GLN A 7 -7.50 -1.30 -3.55
N HIS A 8 -7.52 -1.42 -2.23
CA HIS A 8 -7.34 -0.27 -1.34
C HIS A 8 -5.93 0.33 -1.48
N LEU A 9 -4.88 -0.49 -1.52
CA LEU A 9 -3.52 -0.01 -1.75
C LEU A 9 -3.40 0.72 -3.10
N LYS A 10 -4.07 0.22 -4.16
CA LYS A 10 -4.15 0.94 -5.44
C LYS A 10 -4.86 2.29 -5.32
N ALA A 11 -5.91 2.39 -4.50
CA ALA A 11 -6.57 3.67 -4.24
C ALA A 11 -5.62 4.66 -3.56
N TYR A 12 -4.87 4.26 -2.53
CA TYR A 12 -3.87 5.12 -1.89
C TYR A 12 -2.80 5.59 -2.90
N ALA A 13 -2.32 4.68 -3.75
CA ALA A 13 -1.21 4.97 -4.65
C ALA A 13 -1.58 5.80 -5.89
N THR A 14 -2.79 5.63 -6.44
CA THR A 14 -3.14 6.20 -7.77
C THR A 14 -4.61 6.57 -7.91
N THR A 15 -4.92 7.43 -8.89
CA THR A 15 -6.28 7.69 -9.37
C THR A 15 -6.68 6.83 -10.58
N ALA A 16 -5.81 5.92 -11.04
CA ALA A 16 -6.09 5.02 -12.15
C ALA A 16 -7.19 3.99 -11.80
N PRO A 17 -8.08 3.63 -12.73
CA PRO A 17 -9.22 2.75 -12.48
C PRO A 17 -8.79 1.36 -11.99
N LEU A 18 -9.70 0.67 -11.31
CA LEU A 18 -9.49 -0.74 -10.93
C LEU A 18 -9.45 -1.62 -12.19
N VAL A 19 -8.52 -2.57 -12.23
CA VAL A 19 -8.41 -3.53 -13.34
C VAL A 19 -9.50 -4.61 -13.24
N GLN A 20 -9.83 -5.00 -12.02
CA GLN A 20 -10.83 -6.02 -11.72
C GLN A 20 -12.02 -5.40 -10.97
N PRO A 21 -13.20 -6.04 -11.02
CA PRO A 21 -14.38 -5.58 -10.31
C PRO A 21 -14.11 -5.30 -8.83
N LEU A 22 -14.70 -4.22 -8.33
CA LEU A 22 -14.60 -3.84 -6.94
C LEU A 22 -15.17 -4.96 -6.05
N VAL A 23 -14.42 -5.39 -5.03
CA VAL A 23 -14.88 -6.45 -4.11
C VAL A 23 -15.19 -5.98 -2.69
N ASN A 24 -14.82 -4.75 -2.34
CA ASN A 24 -15.04 -4.23 -1.00
C ASN A 24 -15.71 -2.86 -1.05
N PRO A 25 -16.95 -2.71 -0.54
CA PRO A 25 -17.70 -1.46 -0.59
C PRO A 25 -17.04 -0.30 0.15
N ARG A 26 -16.06 -0.58 1.03
CA ARG A 26 -15.28 0.45 1.74
C ARG A 26 -14.25 1.18 0.87
N PHE A 27 -14.01 0.71 -0.36
CA PHE A 27 -13.05 1.33 -1.28
C PHE A 27 -13.33 2.81 -1.54
N GLN A 28 -14.61 3.21 -1.54
CA GLN A 28 -15.02 4.60 -1.77
C GLN A 28 -14.57 5.57 -0.65
N PHE A 29 -14.21 5.07 0.53
CA PHE A 29 -13.78 5.92 1.65
C PHE A 29 -12.29 6.26 1.62
N VAL A 30 -11.52 5.69 0.69
CA VAL A 30 -10.11 6.01 0.52
C VAL A 30 -9.98 7.22 -0.39
N SER A 31 -9.42 8.32 0.14
CA SER A 31 -8.97 9.45 -0.70
C SER A 31 -7.90 8.97 -1.68
N ARG A 32 -8.20 9.00 -2.97
CA ARG A 32 -7.35 8.35 -3.99
C ARG A 32 -6.11 9.17 -4.32
N GLY A 33 -4.98 8.50 -4.50
CA GLY A 33 -3.70 9.11 -4.88
C GLY A 33 -2.98 9.88 -3.77
N VAL A 34 -3.40 9.74 -2.51
CA VAL A 34 -2.83 10.49 -1.38
C VAL A 34 -1.52 9.92 -0.82
N ALA A 35 -1.17 8.68 -1.18
CA ALA A 35 0.07 8.03 -0.78
C ALA A 35 0.68 7.20 -1.92
N PRO A 36 1.29 7.86 -2.94
CA PRO A 36 2.02 7.18 -4.02
C PRO A 36 3.21 6.32 -3.57
N LEU A 37 3.84 6.65 -2.45
CA LEU A 37 5.03 5.97 -1.92
C LEU A 37 4.71 5.17 -0.64
N VAL A 38 5.45 4.09 -0.40
CA VAL A 38 5.30 3.24 0.80
C VAL A 38 5.43 4.04 2.10
N GLY A 39 6.39 4.98 2.15
CA GLY A 39 6.59 5.87 3.31
C GLY A 39 5.37 6.71 3.68
N GLN A 40 4.47 6.97 2.72
CA GLN A 40 3.29 7.81 2.90
C GLN A 40 2.06 7.04 3.42
N LEU A 41 2.18 5.72 3.61
CA LEU A 41 1.11 4.87 4.15
C LEU A 41 0.97 5.00 5.68
N ALA A 42 1.98 5.51 6.36
CA ALA A 42 1.94 5.81 7.79
C ALA A 42 0.84 6.83 8.11
N GLY A 43 0.04 6.56 9.14
CA GLY A 43 -1.11 7.36 9.55
C GLY A 43 -2.31 7.34 8.59
N ARG A 44 -2.23 6.66 7.44
CA ARG A 44 -3.28 6.64 6.40
C ARG A 44 -3.86 5.25 6.17
N TRP A 45 -2.97 4.28 5.94
CA TRP A 45 -3.31 2.87 5.78
C TRP A 45 -3.19 2.12 7.09
N ALA A 46 -2.14 2.43 7.85
CA ALA A 46 -1.90 1.92 9.19
C ALA A 46 -1.70 3.09 10.15
N VAL A 47 -2.22 2.96 11.37
CA VAL A 47 -2.08 3.97 12.43
C VAL A 47 -0.62 4.13 12.87
N ASP A 48 0.20 3.08 12.71
CA ASP A 48 1.61 3.09 13.09
C ASP A 48 2.39 4.16 12.30
N PRO A 49 3.00 5.17 12.97
CA PRO A 49 3.76 6.22 12.31
C PRO A 49 5.02 5.70 11.62
N LEU A 50 5.54 4.53 12.03
CA LEU A 50 6.73 3.90 11.46
C LEU A 50 6.38 2.82 10.44
N TYR A 51 5.10 2.71 10.03
CA TYR A 51 4.65 1.65 9.13
C TYR A 51 5.47 1.60 7.84
N GLY A 52 5.62 2.75 7.16
CA GLY A 52 6.35 2.84 5.91
C GLY A 52 7.82 2.42 6.07
N ASP A 53 8.48 2.91 7.11
CA ASP A 53 9.89 2.61 7.39
C ASP A 53 10.13 1.14 7.71
N LYS A 54 9.24 0.51 8.48
CA LYS A 54 9.30 -0.92 8.79
C LYS A 54 9.17 -1.77 7.53
N ILE A 55 8.27 -1.41 6.61
CA ILE A 55 8.12 -2.10 5.33
C ILE A 55 9.39 -1.93 4.48
N LEU A 56 9.92 -0.71 4.36
CA LEU A 56 11.15 -0.46 3.60
C LEU A 56 12.35 -1.22 4.17
N ALA A 57 12.49 -1.27 5.51
CA ALA A 57 13.53 -2.05 6.17
C ALA A 57 13.38 -3.56 5.91
N LEU A 58 12.15 -4.08 5.89
CA LEU A 58 11.89 -5.47 5.54
C LEU A 58 12.24 -5.75 4.08
N VAL A 59 11.83 -4.89 3.15
CA VAL A 59 12.17 -5.03 1.72
C VAL A 59 13.68 -5.04 1.54
N ARG A 60 14.41 -4.13 2.19
CA ARG A 60 15.88 -4.10 2.13
C ARG A 60 16.49 -5.44 2.57
N ARG A 61 16.09 -5.96 3.73
CA ARG A 61 16.58 -7.27 4.23
C ARG A 61 16.28 -8.42 3.29
N LEU A 62 15.11 -8.40 2.63
CA LEU A 62 14.76 -9.42 1.64
C LEU A 62 15.70 -9.38 0.43
N TYR A 63 16.01 -8.18 -0.08
CA TYR A 63 16.93 -8.05 -1.21
C TYR A 63 18.37 -8.43 -0.82
N GLU A 64 18.84 -8.01 0.36
CA GLU A 64 20.14 -8.42 0.90
C GLU A 64 20.23 -9.96 1.01
N SER A 65 19.18 -10.62 1.51
CA SER A 65 19.13 -12.09 1.61
C SER A 65 19.09 -12.79 0.25
N ALA A 66 18.61 -12.12 -0.79
CA ALA A 66 18.54 -12.64 -2.15
C ALA A 66 19.80 -12.33 -2.99
N GLY A 67 20.79 -11.62 -2.43
CA GLY A 67 22.00 -11.21 -3.15
C GLY A 67 21.73 -10.18 -4.25
N LEU A 68 20.65 -9.40 -4.12
CA LEU A 68 20.26 -8.34 -5.07
C LEU A 68 20.76 -6.95 -4.64
N PHE A 69 21.61 -6.89 -3.61
CA PHE A 69 22.23 -5.70 -3.05
C PHE A 69 23.71 -5.96 -2.79
#